data_AF-A0A2A6PNF6-F1
#
_entry.id   AF-A0A2A6PNF6-F1
#
_cell.length_a   1.000
_cell.length_b   1.000
_cell.length_c   1.000
_cell.angle_alpha   90.00
_cell.angle_beta   90.00
_cell.angle_gamma   90.00
#
_symmetry.space_group_name_H-M   'P 1'
#
loop_
_entity.id
_entity.type
_entity.pdbx_description
1 polymer ?
#
loop_
_entity_poly.entity_id
_entity_poly.type
_entity_poly.pdbx_seq_one_letter_code
_entity_poly.pdbx_strand_id
1 'polypeptide(L)'
;MRASSLLLVVVAFCISQPAFAGQRHRDAVAARTTGDQAGSYKADRLSSSRGERILDTPGQTTVLTRQMLDDMNATSLRGALRSTAGVTIGR
;
A
#
# COMPACT_ATOMS: atom_id res chain seq x y z
N MET A 1 35.15 61.54 -20.72
CA MET A 1 34.48 61.46 -19.41
C MET A 1 33.78 60.11 -19.32
N ARG A 2 34.17 59.28 -18.35
CA ARG A 2 33.45 58.14 -17.71
C ARG A 2 32.94 57.00 -18.61
N ALA A 3 33.16 55.71 -18.32
CA ALA A 3 33.79 55.04 -17.19
C ALA A 3 34.05 53.56 -17.57
N SER A 4 34.98 52.97 -16.80
CA SER A 4 34.99 51.58 -16.36
C SER A 4 34.99 50.45 -17.39
N SER A 5 36.13 49.77 -17.49
CA SER A 5 36.06 48.34 -17.21
C SER A 5 37.33 47.89 -16.49
N LEU A 6 37.09 47.32 -15.32
CA LEU A 6 38.05 47.10 -14.25
C LEU A 6 38.76 45.75 -14.47
N LEU A 7 40.04 45.76 -14.15
CA LEU A 7 41.02 44.68 -14.12
C LEU A 7 40.49 43.26 -13.79
N LEU A 8 40.98 42.31 -14.60
CA LEU A 8 41.77 41.12 -14.24
C LEU A 8 41.32 40.20 -13.08
N VAL A 9 41.08 38.94 -13.50
CA VAL A 9 41.69 37.69 -12.99
C VAL A 9 41.11 37.10 -11.70
N VAL A 10 41.25 35.76 -11.60
CA VAL A 10 41.03 34.84 -10.46
C VAL A 10 39.75 34.00 -10.67
N VAL A 11 39.74 32.66 -10.73
CA VAL A 11 40.75 31.60 -10.59
C VAL A 11 40.11 30.33 -11.16
N ALA A 12 40.94 29.45 -11.72
CA ALA A 12 40.56 28.09 -12.08
C ALA A 12 39.99 27.34 -10.86
N PHE A 13 38.73 26.88 -10.95
CA PHE A 13 38.23 25.85 -10.05
C PHE A 13 37.65 24.70 -10.86
N CYS A 14 38.54 23.74 -11.12
CA CYS A 14 38.23 22.37 -11.51
C CYS A 14 37.31 21.72 -10.46
N ILE A 15 36.01 21.80 -10.65
CA ILE A 15 35.10 20.83 -10.06
C ILE A 15 34.49 20.03 -11.20
N SER A 16 35.09 18.85 -11.38
CA SER A 16 34.45 17.65 -11.90
C SER A 16 32.94 17.68 -11.65
N GLN A 17 32.14 17.68 -12.71
CA GLN A 17 30.72 17.40 -12.60
C GLN A 17 30.58 15.89 -12.38
N PRO A 18 30.25 15.37 -11.18
CA PRO A 18 29.72 14.03 -11.15
C PRO A 18 28.35 14.12 -11.82
N ALA A 19 28.21 13.48 -12.98
CA ALA A 19 26.92 13.12 -13.53
C ALA A 19 26.28 12.11 -12.56
N PHE A 20 25.78 12.60 -11.43
CA PHE A 20 24.84 11.87 -10.60
C PHE A 20 23.55 11.79 -11.42
N ALA A 21 23.50 10.79 -12.29
CA ALA A 21 22.25 10.15 -12.64
C ALA A 21 21.70 9.59 -11.32
N GLY A 22 21.01 10.46 -10.58
CA GLY A 22 20.28 10.10 -9.39
C GLY A 22 19.32 9.00 -9.81
N GLN A 23 19.69 7.76 -9.49
CA GLN A 23 18.83 6.62 -9.49
C GLN A 23 17.68 7.02 -8.57
N ARG A 24 16.63 7.56 -9.19
CA ARG A 24 15.32 7.66 -8.58
C ARG A 24 15.00 6.21 -8.25
N HIS A 25 15.34 5.81 -7.03
CA HIS A 25 14.50 4.90 -6.28
C HIS A 25 13.11 5.49 -6.47
N ARG A 26 12.42 4.97 -7.50
CA ARG A 26 10.99 4.79 -7.39
C ARG A 26 10.92 3.82 -6.23
N ASP A 27 10.94 4.38 -5.03
CA ASP A 27 10.14 3.86 -3.95
C ASP A 27 8.77 3.76 -4.61
N ALA A 28 8.48 2.57 -5.14
CA ALA A 28 7.12 2.16 -5.35
C ALA A 28 6.56 2.21 -3.93
N VAL A 29 6.11 3.39 -3.54
CA VAL A 29 5.01 3.56 -2.61
C VAL A 29 3.94 2.75 -3.31
N ALA A 30 3.92 1.44 -3.00
CA ALA A 30 2.79 0.59 -3.21
C ALA A 30 1.68 1.41 -2.58
N ALA A 31 0.88 2.03 -3.45
CA ALA A 31 -0.19 2.89 -3.04
C ALA A 31 -0.98 2.05 -2.06
N ARG A 32 -0.82 2.33 -0.76
CA ARG A 32 -1.71 1.79 0.23
C ARG A 32 -2.99 2.50 -0.11
N THR A 33 -3.81 1.86 -0.93
CA THR A 33 -5.20 2.22 -1.10
C THR A 33 -5.83 2.00 0.27
N THR A 34 -5.65 2.96 1.16
CA THR A 34 -6.59 3.28 2.24
C THR A 34 -7.76 4.06 1.62
N GLY A 35 -8.10 3.73 0.37
CA GLY A 35 -9.47 3.85 -0.06
C GLY A 35 -10.19 2.76 0.69
N ASP A 36 -11.22 3.15 1.42
CA ASP A 36 -12.44 2.38 1.50
C ASP A 36 -12.80 1.94 0.06
N GLN A 37 -12.15 0.88 -0.44
CA GLN A 37 -12.69 0.09 -1.52
C GLN A 37 -13.95 -0.48 -0.89
N ALA A 38 -15.06 0.21 -1.10
CA ALA A 38 -16.38 -0.31 -0.85
C ALA A 38 -16.51 -1.59 -1.67
N GLY A 39 -16.04 -2.69 -1.07
CA GLY A 39 -15.91 -3.99 -1.68
C GLY A 39 -14.57 -4.31 -2.33
N SER A 40 -13.66 -4.84 -1.52
CA SER A 40 -12.78 -5.92 -1.98
C SER A 40 -13.28 -7.28 -1.46
N TYR A 41 -13.12 -8.32 -2.29
CA TYR A 41 -13.33 -9.73 -1.89
C TYR A 41 -12.16 -10.29 -1.06
N LYS A 42 -11.05 -9.54 -0.94
CA LYS A 42 -9.84 -9.94 -0.21
C LYS A 42 -9.63 -8.99 0.97
N ALA A 43 -9.45 -9.57 2.15
CA ALA A 43 -9.00 -8.85 3.34
C ALA A 43 -7.51 -9.10 3.54
N ASP A 44 -6.75 -8.06 3.85
CA ASP A 44 -5.31 -8.14 4.11
C ASP A 44 -4.98 -8.20 5.61
N ARG A 45 -5.90 -7.73 6.46
CA ARG A 45 -5.74 -7.65 7.91
C ARG A 45 -6.99 -8.10 8.65
N LEU A 46 -6.78 -8.69 9.82
CA LEU A 46 -7.85 -9.00 10.77
C LEU A 46 -8.11 -7.77 11.65
N SER A 47 -9.37 -7.49 11.95
CA SER A 47 -9.74 -6.43 12.89
C SER A 47 -9.25 -6.70 14.32
N SER A 48 -9.01 -7.97 14.67
CA SER A 48 -8.44 -8.38 15.96
C SER A 48 -6.91 -8.36 15.98
N SER A 49 -6.26 -8.28 14.82
CA SER A 49 -4.79 -8.31 14.74
C SER A 49 -4.19 -6.98 15.20
N ARG A 50 -3.12 -7.05 15.99
CA ARG A 50 -2.32 -5.88 16.40
C ARG A 50 -1.34 -5.43 15.32
N GLY A 51 -1.79 -5.38 14.07
CA GLY A 51 -1.01 -4.85 12.95
C GLY A 51 -0.37 -5.89 12.02
N GLU A 52 -0.38 -7.16 12.39
CA GLU A 52 0.08 -8.26 11.52
C GLU A 52 -0.90 -8.51 10.37
N ARG A 53 -0.38 -8.89 9.19
CA ARG A 53 -1.22 -9.28 8.05
C ARG A 53 -1.73 -10.71 8.24
N ILE A 54 -2.83 -11.03 7.56
CA ILE A 54 -3.41 -12.38 7.59
C ILE A 54 -2.40 -13.43 7.11
N LEU A 55 -1.60 -13.09 6.10
CA LEU A 55 -0.58 -13.99 5.55
C LEU A 55 0.52 -14.35 6.56
N ASP A 56 0.81 -13.43 7.50
CA ASP A 56 1.87 -13.58 8.49
C ASP A 56 1.33 -14.25 9.79
N THR A 57 0.02 -14.49 9.87
CA THR A 57 -0.63 -15.13 11.02
C THR A 57 -0.62 -16.65 10.84
N PRO A 58 -0.10 -17.44 11.80
CA PRO A 58 -0.10 -18.89 11.69
C PRO A 58 -1.53 -19.43 11.75
N GLY A 59 -1.84 -20.37 10.86
CA GLY A 59 -3.13 -21.08 10.80
C GLY A 59 -3.99 -20.69 9.60
N GLN A 60 -5.15 -21.34 9.48
CA GLN A 60 -6.10 -21.08 8.40
C GLN A 60 -7.18 -20.10 8.87
N THR A 61 -7.19 -18.90 8.31
CA THR A 61 -8.21 -17.88 8.60
C THR A 61 -8.91 -17.46 7.32
N THR A 62 -10.24 -17.49 7.33
CA THR A 62 -11.08 -17.01 6.22
C THR A 62 -11.87 -15.80 6.69
N VAL A 63 -11.76 -14.68 5.98
CA VAL A 63 -12.52 -13.46 6.27
C VAL A 63 -13.62 -13.30 5.22
N LEU A 64 -14.87 -13.21 5.69
CA LEU A 64 -16.02 -12.86 4.86
C LEU A 64 -16.11 -11.33 4.81
N THR A 65 -15.76 -10.74 3.68
CA THR A 65 -15.76 -9.27 3.53
C THR A 65 -17.18 -8.73 3.36
N ARG A 66 -17.34 -7.42 3.59
CA ARG A 66 -18.65 -6.77 3.51
C ARG A 66 -19.31 -6.96 2.13
N GLN A 67 -18.55 -6.79 1.05
CA GLN A 67 -19.02 -6.98 -0.32
C GLN A 67 -19.44 -8.42 -0.60
N MET A 68 -18.70 -9.41 -0.11
CA MET A 68 -19.10 -10.81 -0.29
C MET A 68 -20.45 -11.08 0.39
N LEU A 69 -20.67 -10.50 1.59
CA LEU A 69 -21.95 -10.64 2.29
C LEU A 69 -23.09 -9.91 1.56
N ASP A 70 -22.82 -8.74 0.99
CA ASP A 70 -23.80 -7.99 0.19
C ASP A 70 -24.17 -8.73 -1.09
N ASP A 71 -23.19 -9.22 -1.84
CA ASP A 71 -23.41 -9.95 -3.08
C ASP A 71 -24.16 -11.27 -2.83
N MET A 72 -23.92 -11.91 -1.69
CA MET A 72 -24.67 -13.10 -1.26
C MET A 72 -26.07 -12.79 -0.70
N ASN A 73 -26.41 -11.52 -0.49
CA ASN A 73 -27.62 -11.10 0.22
C ASN A 73 -27.76 -11.81 1.58
N ALA A 74 -26.63 -11.97 2.30
CA ALA A 74 -26.59 -12.73 3.54
C ALA A 74 -27.18 -11.92 4.71
N THR A 75 -28.42 -12.22 5.08
CA THR A 75 -29.12 -11.58 6.22
C THR A 75 -29.02 -12.36 7.53
N SER A 76 -28.40 -13.55 7.50
CA SER A 76 -28.24 -14.43 8.66
C SER A 76 -26.84 -15.05 8.69
N LEU A 77 -26.39 -15.42 9.89
CA LEU A 77 -25.09 -16.08 10.08
C LEU A 77 -25.01 -17.41 9.30
N ARG A 78 -26.09 -18.20 9.30
CA ARG A 78 -26.18 -19.42 8.48
C ARG A 78 -26.04 -19.12 7.00
N GLY A 79 -26.65 -18.04 6.53
CA GLY A 79 -26.50 -17.57 5.15
C GLY A 79 -25.07 -17.14 4.83
N ALA A 80 -24.40 -16.46 5.76
CA ALA A 80 -23.03 -15.98 5.60
C ALA A 80 -21.99 -17.11 5.60
N LEU A 81 -22.14 -18.10 6.51
CA LEU A 81 -21.15 -19.18 6.67
C LEU A 81 -21.22 -20.25 5.58
N ARG A 82 -22.25 -20.26 4.73
CA ARG A 82 -22.42 -21.27 3.68
C ARG A 82 -21.30 -21.28 2.64
N SER A 83 -20.56 -20.18 2.52
CA SER A 83 -19.44 -20.03 1.58
C SER A 83 -18.11 -20.50 2.15
N THR A 84 -18.06 -20.86 3.43
CA THR A 84 -16.85 -21.39 4.07
C THR A 84 -16.93 -22.91 4.06
N ALA A 85 -16.07 -23.54 3.25
CA ALA A 85 -15.98 -24.99 3.18
C ALA A 85 -15.70 -25.60 4.57
N GLY A 86 -16.38 -26.70 4.88
CA GLY A 86 -16.19 -27.43 6.15
C GLY A 86 -16.96 -26.85 7.35
N VAL A 87 -17.70 -25.75 7.20
CA VAL A 87 -18.53 -25.21 8.29
C VAL A 87 -19.92 -25.85 8.26
N THR A 88 -20.29 -26.54 9.33
CA THR A 88 -21.63 -27.09 9.55
C THR A 88 -22.29 -26.42 10.76
N ILE A 89 -23.60 -26.20 10.68
CA ILE A 89 -24.37 -25.54 11.74
C ILE A 89 -25.38 -26.54 12.30
N GLY A 90 -25.19 -26.88 13.58
CA GLY A 90 -26.13 -27.68 14.36
C GLY A 90 -27.48 -26.99 14.56
N ARG A 91 -28.47 -27.75 15.01
CA ARG A 91 -29.81 -27.22 15.32
C ARG A 91 -29.82 -26.55 16.69
#